data_AF-A0A410VCU2-F1
#
_entry.id   AF-A0A410VCU2-F1
#
_cell.length_a   1.000
_cell.length_b   1.000
_cell.length_c   1.000
_cell.angle_alpha   90.00
_cell.angle_beta   90.00
_cell.angle_gamma   90.00
#
_symmetry.space_group_name_H-M   'P 1'
#
loop_
_entity.id
_entity.type
_entity.pdbx_description
1 polymer ?
#
loop_
_entity_poly.entity_id
_entity_poly.type
_entity_poly.pdbx_seq_one_letter_code
_entity_poly.pdbx_strand_id
1 'polypeptide(L)'
;MRLPALLIAAILTAVAASSVEAPAQGTSVGGSAALSDLMTRLQLQHAKLWFAGKLSNWSLANYETLQLDDGLERASKLLPDPARTAPAKLQLQAVRQAIQQKDVAGFIKAYSALTDECNSCHRASGFAAITIQVPLRPPVENQLFVDQIAEGRAQAHGFCGTCHIVEDAAKESPAYRPSPPSFLEIINRPSFSPDAIRQFLTSSHRRLGPDQAMPNPRLADYQIDAIVAYLETLKARSSR
;
A
#
# COMPACT_ATOMS: atom_id res chain seq x y z
N MET A 1 -78.07 27.86 -65.20
CA MET A 1 -77.16 27.65 -64.04
C MET A 1 -77.67 26.40 -63.32
N ARG A 2 -77.34 25.17 -63.73
CA ARG A 2 -76.15 24.33 -63.40
C ARG A 2 -75.85 24.26 -61.88
N LEU A 3 -76.36 23.16 -61.28
CA LEU A 3 -76.12 22.52 -59.96
C LEU A 3 -74.61 22.28 -59.67
N PRO A 4 -74.12 22.04 -58.42
CA PRO A 4 -74.47 20.82 -57.66
C PRO A 4 -74.31 20.81 -56.12
N ALA A 5 -74.67 19.63 -55.58
CA ALA A 5 -74.75 19.15 -54.21
C ALA A 5 -73.49 19.26 -53.34
N LEU A 6 -73.69 19.50 -52.04
CA LEU A 6 -72.69 19.31 -50.99
C LEU A 6 -72.46 17.82 -50.71
N LEU A 7 -71.20 17.40 -50.80
CA LEU A 7 -70.68 16.15 -50.24
C LEU A 7 -69.79 16.51 -49.04
N ILE A 8 -70.18 16.06 -47.85
CA ILE A 8 -69.37 16.16 -46.62
C ILE A 8 -68.42 14.97 -46.61
N ALA A 9 -67.12 15.22 -46.81
CA ALA A 9 -66.07 14.22 -46.66
C ALA A 9 -65.54 14.24 -45.21
N ALA A 10 -65.69 13.12 -44.50
CA ALA A 10 -65.04 12.90 -43.22
C ALA A 10 -63.55 12.59 -43.43
N ILE A 11 -62.68 13.44 -42.88
CA ILE A 11 -61.23 13.24 -42.91
C ILE A 11 -60.84 12.46 -41.65
N LEU A 12 -60.52 11.17 -41.79
CA LEU A 12 -59.79 10.42 -40.77
C LEU A 12 -58.29 10.76 -40.90
N THR A 13 -57.76 11.55 -39.97
CA THR A 13 -56.31 11.73 -39.82
C THR A 13 -55.72 10.56 -39.03
N ALA A 14 -54.98 9.69 -39.69
CA ALA A 14 -54.14 8.69 -39.05
C ALA A 14 -52.95 9.37 -38.36
N VAL A 15 -52.87 9.26 -37.04
CA VAL A 15 -51.71 9.70 -36.25
C VAL A 15 -50.59 8.67 -36.45
N ALA A 16 -49.55 9.05 -37.18
CA ALA A 16 -48.31 8.29 -37.22
C ALA A 16 -47.61 8.43 -35.86
N ALA A 17 -47.51 7.35 -35.11
CA ALA A 17 -46.69 7.30 -33.89
C ALA A 17 -45.22 7.40 -34.29
N SER A 18 -44.61 8.56 -34.07
CA SER A 18 -43.16 8.68 -34.06
C SER A 18 -42.62 7.91 -32.86
N SER A 19 -41.94 6.79 -33.11
CA SER A 19 -41.13 6.12 -32.11
C SER A 19 -40.05 7.10 -31.65
N VAL A 20 -40.24 7.68 -30.47
CA VAL A 20 -39.16 8.37 -29.75
C VAL A 20 -38.14 7.30 -29.41
N GLU A 21 -37.00 7.35 -30.10
CA GLU A 21 -35.85 6.54 -29.76
C GLU A 21 -35.38 6.95 -28.35
N ALA A 22 -35.49 6.01 -27.41
CA ALA A 22 -35.06 6.23 -26.03
C ALA A 22 -33.54 6.52 -26.01
N PRO A 23 -33.07 7.43 -25.13
CA PRO A 23 -31.64 7.71 -25.06
C PRO A 23 -30.88 6.45 -24.70
N ALA A 24 -29.75 6.23 -25.38
CA ALA A 24 -28.78 5.20 -25.07
C ALA A 24 -28.51 5.16 -23.55
N GLN A 25 -28.52 3.94 -23.02
CA GLN A 25 -28.45 3.61 -21.59
C GLN A 25 -27.33 4.39 -20.90
N GLY A 26 -27.72 5.47 -20.21
CA GLY A 26 -26.86 6.18 -19.29
C GLY A 26 -26.50 5.25 -18.14
N THR A 27 -25.21 5.16 -17.83
CA THR A 27 -24.71 4.53 -16.62
C THR A 27 -25.52 5.06 -15.44
N SER A 28 -26.15 4.17 -14.67
CA SER A 28 -26.97 4.58 -13.53
C SER A 28 -26.14 5.45 -12.59
N VAL A 29 -26.74 6.50 -12.02
CA VAL A 29 -26.07 7.45 -11.11
C VAL A 29 -25.36 6.73 -9.95
N GLY A 30 -25.86 5.55 -9.54
CA GLY A 30 -25.21 4.71 -8.53
C GLY A 30 -23.96 3.96 -9.02
N GLY A 31 -23.93 3.51 -10.27
CA GLY A 31 -22.76 2.84 -10.86
C GLY A 31 -21.58 3.78 -11.05
N SER A 32 -21.83 5.03 -11.45
CA SER A 32 -20.78 6.04 -11.59
C SER A 32 -20.19 6.48 -10.25
N ALA A 33 -21.02 6.65 -9.22
CA ALA A 33 -20.56 6.95 -7.86
C ALA A 33 -19.68 5.84 -7.28
N ALA A 34 -20.14 4.58 -7.38
CA ALA A 34 -19.36 3.43 -6.91
C ALA A 34 -18.01 3.28 -7.62
N LEU A 35 -17.97 3.55 -8.93
CA LEU A 35 -16.73 3.55 -9.70
C LEU A 35 -15.79 4.68 -9.25
N SER A 36 -16.32 5.88 -9.01
CA SER A 36 -15.55 7.03 -8.52
C SER A 36 -14.88 6.76 -7.17
N ASP A 37 -15.63 6.22 -6.21
CA ASP A 37 -15.10 5.85 -4.89
C ASP A 37 -14.00 4.79 -4.99
N LEU A 38 -14.18 3.84 -5.89
CA LEU A 38 -13.20 2.79 -6.15
C LEU A 38 -11.91 3.36 -6.77
N MET A 39 -12.03 4.23 -7.77
CA MET A 39 -10.89 4.88 -8.42
C MET A 39 -10.11 5.77 -7.45
N THR A 40 -10.80 6.47 -6.55
CA THR A 40 -10.16 7.27 -5.49
C THR A 40 -9.29 6.38 -4.58
N ARG A 41 -9.81 5.21 -4.18
CA ARG A 41 -9.06 4.25 -3.36
C ARG A 41 -7.87 3.65 -4.12
N LEU A 42 -8.06 3.28 -5.38
CA LEU A 42 -7.00 2.76 -6.25
C LEU A 42 -5.87 3.77 -6.42
N GLN A 43 -6.18 5.05 -6.62
CA GLN A 43 -5.17 6.09 -6.74
C GLN A 43 -4.34 6.24 -5.46
N LEU A 44 -4.97 6.16 -4.28
CA LEU A 44 -4.26 6.16 -3.00
C LEU A 44 -3.33 4.94 -2.86
N GLN A 45 -3.83 3.74 -3.15
CA GLN A 45 -3.03 2.49 -3.08
C GLN A 45 -1.87 2.51 -4.07
N HIS A 46 -2.10 3.00 -5.29
CA HIS A 46 -1.08 3.21 -6.30
C HIS A 46 0.02 4.15 -5.82
N ALA A 47 -0.35 5.26 -5.16
CA ALA A 47 0.62 6.19 -4.61
C ALA A 47 1.40 5.60 -3.42
N LYS A 48 0.74 4.86 -2.53
CA LYS A 48 1.38 4.18 -1.39
C LYS A 48 2.39 3.12 -1.86
N LEU A 49 2.03 2.35 -2.87
CA LEU A 49 2.89 1.33 -3.48
C LEU A 49 4.22 1.91 -3.96
N TRP A 50 4.22 3.09 -4.59
CA TRP A 50 5.46 3.75 -5.05
C TRP A 50 6.47 3.93 -3.93
N PHE A 51 6.05 4.54 -2.82
CA PHE A 51 6.94 4.81 -1.70
C PHE A 51 7.37 3.54 -0.99
N ALA A 52 6.47 2.57 -0.83
CA ALA A 52 6.80 1.27 -0.23
C ALA A 52 7.87 0.53 -1.05
N GLY A 53 7.70 0.43 -2.37
CA GLY A 53 8.66 -0.26 -3.22
C GLY A 53 9.99 0.49 -3.37
N LYS A 54 9.96 1.81 -3.53
CA LYS A 54 11.19 2.63 -3.63
C LYS A 54 12.03 2.55 -2.35
N LEU A 55 11.38 2.48 -1.19
CA LEU A 55 12.04 2.38 0.12
C LEU A 55 12.28 0.93 0.57
N SER A 56 12.12 -0.04 -0.32
CA SER A 56 12.33 -1.47 -0.04
C SER A 56 11.48 -2.03 1.11
N ASN A 57 10.35 -1.41 1.44
CA ASN A 57 9.36 -1.99 2.34
C ASN A 57 8.52 -3.00 1.56
N TRP A 58 9.12 -4.16 1.30
CA TRP A 58 8.55 -5.21 0.46
C TRP A 58 7.24 -5.77 1.01
N SER A 59 7.08 -5.81 2.32
CA SER A 59 5.84 -6.25 2.97
C SER A 59 4.68 -5.31 2.67
N LEU A 60 4.89 -4.00 2.85
CA LEU A 60 3.89 -2.99 2.50
C LEU A 60 3.65 -2.95 0.99
N ALA A 61 4.70 -3.01 0.17
CA ALA A 61 4.57 -3.03 -1.27
C ALA A 61 3.73 -4.22 -1.74
N ASN A 62 3.99 -5.43 -1.22
CA ASN A 62 3.19 -6.61 -1.52
C ASN A 62 1.72 -6.41 -1.10
N TYR A 63 1.47 -5.90 0.11
CA TYR A 63 0.12 -5.57 0.57
C TYR A 63 -0.60 -4.63 -0.40
N GLU A 64 0.02 -3.52 -0.80
CA GLU A 64 -0.60 -2.56 -1.73
C GLU A 64 -0.85 -3.18 -3.12
N THR A 65 -0.02 -4.10 -3.61
CA THR A 65 -0.32 -4.81 -4.87
C THR A 65 -1.52 -5.76 -4.77
N LEU A 66 -1.78 -6.35 -3.61
CA LEU A 66 -2.99 -7.16 -3.39
C LEU A 66 -4.23 -6.26 -3.41
N GLN A 67 -4.14 -5.11 -2.74
CA GLN A 67 -5.22 -4.14 -2.71
C GLN A 67 -5.54 -3.55 -4.10
N LEU A 68 -4.52 -3.24 -4.91
CA LEU A 68 -4.70 -2.78 -6.28
C LEU A 68 -5.36 -3.82 -7.18
N ASP A 69 -4.99 -5.09 -7.05
CA ASP A 69 -5.55 -6.17 -7.87
C ASP A 69 -7.01 -6.43 -7.55
N ASP A 70 -7.39 -6.45 -6.27
CA ASP A 70 -8.79 -6.48 -5.85
C ASP A 70 -9.55 -5.26 -6.37
N GLY A 71 -8.96 -4.06 -6.27
CA GLY A 71 -9.57 -2.85 -6.79
C GLY A 71 -9.80 -2.88 -8.30
N LEU A 72 -8.82 -3.35 -9.08
CA LEU A 72 -8.93 -3.52 -10.54
C LEU A 72 -9.96 -4.60 -10.91
N GLU A 73 -10.04 -5.69 -10.15
CA GLU A 73 -11.06 -6.73 -10.33
C GLU A 73 -12.47 -6.24 -10.01
N ARG A 74 -12.62 -5.35 -9.02
CA ARG A 74 -13.90 -4.71 -8.73
C ARG A 74 -14.26 -3.66 -9.79
N ALA A 75 -13.27 -2.96 -10.34
CA ALA A 75 -13.47 -1.96 -11.38
C ALA A 75 -13.95 -2.61 -12.69
N SER A 76 -13.39 -3.76 -13.06
CA SER A 76 -13.80 -4.49 -14.27
C SER A 76 -15.29 -4.82 -14.28
N LYS A 77 -15.88 -5.08 -13.11
CA LYS A 77 -17.32 -5.38 -12.92
C LYS A 77 -18.22 -4.15 -13.02
N LEU A 78 -17.66 -2.95 -12.91
CA LEU A 78 -18.38 -1.67 -12.97
C LEU A 78 -18.21 -0.98 -14.32
N LEU A 79 -17.25 -1.41 -15.13
CA LEU A 79 -16.99 -0.86 -16.46
C LEU A 79 -17.91 -1.51 -17.51
N PRO A 80 -18.37 -0.76 -18.53
CA PRO A 80 -19.11 -1.33 -19.66
C PRO A 80 -18.33 -2.42 -20.40
N ASP A 81 -17.00 -2.26 -20.44
CA ASP A 81 -16.07 -3.24 -21.00
C ASP A 81 -15.09 -3.68 -19.90
N PRO A 82 -15.30 -4.87 -19.30
CA PRO A 82 -14.43 -5.41 -18.26
C PRO A 82 -12.99 -5.67 -18.71
N ALA A 83 -12.75 -5.87 -20.02
CA ALA A 83 -11.42 -6.18 -20.53
C ALA A 83 -10.46 -4.98 -20.42
N ARG A 84 -10.97 -3.76 -20.22
CA ARG A 84 -10.17 -2.53 -20.09
C ARG A 84 -9.18 -2.54 -18.95
N THR A 85 -9.42 -3.32 -17.88
CA THR A 85 -8.49 -3.43 -16.75
C THR A 85 -7.37 -4.44 -16.99
N ALA A 86 -7.48 -5.31 -17.99
CA ALA A 86 -6.54 -6.42 -18.20
C ALA A 86 -5.08 -5.98 -18.40
N PRO A 87 -4.77 -4.93 -19.20
CA PRO A 87 -3.40 -4.44 -19.34
C PRO A 87 -2.79 -3.97 -18.02
N ALA A 88 -3.55 -3.23 -17.20
CA ALA A 88 -3.11 -2.80 -15.88
C ALA A 88 -2.87 -3.99 -14.94
N LYS A 89 -3.74 -5.01 -14.95
CA LYS A 89 -3.53 -6.24 -14.15
C LYS A 89 -2.28 -7.00 -14.59
N LEU A 90 -1.96 -7.02 -15.89
CA LEU A 90 -0.72 -7.62 -16.38
C LEU A 90 0.52 -6.87 -15.87
N GLN A 91 0.54 -5.54 -15.95
CA GLN A 91 1.66 -4.75 -15.43
C GLN A 91 1.79 -4.87 -13.91
N LEU A 92 0.67 -4.99 -13.19
CA LEU A 92 0.70 -5.26 -11.75
C LEU A 92 1.37 -6.60 -11.41
N GLN A 93 1.29 -7.61 -12.28
CA GLN A 93 2.05 -8.86 -12.10
C GLN A 93 3.56 -8.63 -12.25
N ALA A 94 4.00 -7.80 -13.20
CA ALA A 94 5.41 -7.44 -13.34
C ALA A 94 5.91 -6.68 -12.10
N VAL A 95 5.09 -5.78 -11.54
CA VAL A 95 5.40 -5.11 -10.26
C VAL A 95 5.55 -6.11 -9.12
N ARG A 96 4.64 -7.09 -9.01
CA ARG A 96 4.72 -8.16 -8.01
C ARG A 96 5.99 -9.00 -8.16
N GLN A 97 6.40 -9.33 -9.38
CA GLN A 97 7.64 -10.05 -9.64
C GLN A 97 8.87 -9.27 -9.16
N ALA A 98 8.95 -7.96 -9.46
CA ALA A 98 10.03 -7.12 -8.99
C ALA A 98 10.07 -7.02 -7.45
N ILE A 99 8.91 -6.94 -6.79
CA ILE A 99 8.80 -6.96 -5.32
C ILE A 99 9.30 -8.29 -4.74
N GLN A 100 8.91 -9.43 -5.34
CA GLN A 100 9.37 -10.75 -4.90
C GLN A 100 10.88 -10.92 -5.04
N GLN A 101 11.45 -10.36 -6.11
CA GLN A 101 12.90 -10.34 -6.37
C GLN A 101 13.64 -9.28 -5.55
N LYS A 102 12.93 -8.40 -4.83
CA LYS A 102 13.47 -7.24 -4.12
C LYS A 102 14.30 -6.32 -5.04
N ASP A 103 13.89 -6.23 -6.31
CA ASP A 103 14.56 -5.45 -7.35
C ASP A 103 13.94 -4.05 -7.43
N VAL A 104 14.61 -3.06 -6.82
CA VAL A 104 14.16 -1.67 -6.83
C VAL A 104 14.14 -1.09 -8.25
N ALA A 105 15.13 -1.42 -9.09
CA ALA A 105 15.20 -0.88 -10.45
C ALA A 105 14.10 -1.47 -11.34
N GLY A 106 13.91 -2.80 -11.26
CA GLY A 106 12.79 -3.49 -11.89
C GLY A 106 11.44 -2.98 -11.40
N PHE A 107 11.30 -2.71 -10.11
CA PHE A 107 10.08 -2.15 -9.52
C PHE A 107 9.75 -0.78 -10.11
N ILE A 108 10.72 0.14 -10.18
CA ILE A 108 10.51 1.49 -10.73
C ILE A 108 10.03 1.43 -12.18
N LYS A 109 10.66 0.56 -12.98
CA LYS A 109 10.28 0.35 -14.39
C LYS A 109 8.87 -0.22 -14.51
N ALA A 110 8.56 -1.28 -13.77
CA ALA A 110 7.25 -1.93 -13.81
C ALA A 110 6.13 -1.02 -13.28
N TYR A 111 6.40 -0.22 -12.25
CA TYR A 111 5.46 0.76 -11.71
C TYR A 111 5.13 1.85 -12.73
N SER A 112 6.13 2.32 -13.47
CA SER A 112 5.92 3.31 -14.55
C SER A 112 5.02 2.73 -15.65
N ALA A 113 5.28 1.49 -16.06
CA ALA A 113 4.43 0.79 -17.03
C ALA A 113 2.98 0.59 -16.52
N LEU A 114 2.80 0.26 -15.24
CA LEU A 114 1.48 0.20 -14.61
C LEU A 114 0.77 1.57 -14.65
N THR A 115 1.49 2.65 -14.37
CA THR A 115 0.96 4.02 -14.44
C THR A 115 0.47 4.36 -15.85
N ASP A 116 1.23 3.95 -16.88
CA ASP A 116 0.86 4.15 -18.28
C ASP A 116 -0.41 3.38 -18.65
N GLU A 117 -0.59 2.15 -18.17
CA GLU A 117 -1.81 1.37 -18.41
C GLU A 117 -3.03 1.91 -17.65
N CYS A 118 -2.85 2.45 -16.45
CA CYS A 118 -3.91 3.20 -15.75
C CYS A 118 -4.38 4.39 -16.62
N ASN A 119 -3.44 5.16 -17.16
CA ASN A 119 -3.73 6.30 -18.02
C ASN A 119 -4.36 5.89 -19.36
N SER A 120 -3.95 4.76 -19.94
CA SER A 120 -4.54 4.19 -21.15
C SER A 120 -6.02 3.88 -20.94
N CYS A 121 -6.35 3.19 -19.84
CA CYS A 121 -7.74 2.89 -19.46
C CYS A 121 -8.57 4.15 -19.23
N HIS A 122 -8.01 5.17 -18.56
CA HIS A 122 -8.69 6.45 -18.32
C HIS A 122 -9.04 7.16 -19.63
N ARG A 123 -8.09 7.25 -20.59
CA ARG A 123 -8.34 7.84 -21.90
C ARG A 123 -9.41 7.07 -22.68
N ALA A 124 -9.28 5.75 -22.76
CA ALA A 124 -10.24 4.89 -23.47
C ALA A 124 -11.65 4.91 -22.87
N SER A 125 -11.75 5.25 -21.57
CA SER A 125 -13.02 5.34 -20.85
C SER A 125 -13.61 6.75 -20.79
N GLY A 126 -13.03 7.72 -21.50
CA GLY A 126 -13.53 9.10 -21.54
C GLY A 126 -13.14 9.96 -20.33
N PHE A 127 -12.23 9.48 -19.48
CA PHE A 127 -11.72 10.16 -18.29
C PHE A 127 -10.31 10.73 -18.49
N ALA A 128 -9.96 11.14 -19.70
CA ALA A 128 -8.60 11.61 -20.04
C ALA A 128 -8.12 12.80 -19.20
N ALA A 129 -9.04 13.59 -18.63
CA ALA A 129 -8.71 14.68 -17.70
C ALA A 129 -8.10 14.19 -16.37
N ILE A 130 -8.36 12.93 -15.99
CA ILE A 130 -7.77 12.28 -14.80
C ILE A 130 -6.50 11.57 -15.24
N THR A 131 -5.41 12.31 -15.37
CA THR A 131 -4.10 11.73 -15.69
C THR A 131 -3.32 11.44 -14.41
N ILE A 132 -2.93 10.19 -14.23
CA ILE A 132 -2.12 9.70 -13.11
C ILE A 132 -0.63 9.93 -13.43
N GLN A 133 0.12 10.31 -12.41
CA GLN A 133 1.57 10.45 -12.47
C GLN A 133 2.23 9.70 -11.33
N VAL A 134 3.53 9.42 -11.45
CA VAL A 134 4.35 8.97 -10.34
C VAL A 134 4.35 10.05 -9.25
N PRO A 135 3.99 9.74 -8.00
CA PRO A 135 3.87 10.75 -6.96
C PRO A 135 5.24 11.28 -6.53
N LEU A 136 5.33 12.60 -6.39
CA LEU A 136 6.54 13.30 -5.96
C LEU A 136 6.66 13.42 -4.43
N ARG A 137 5.54 13.30 -3.71
CA ARG A 137 5.45 13.38 -2.26
C ARG A 137 4.55 12.26 -1.72
N PRO A 138 4.77 11.80 -0.46
CA PRO A 138 3.92 10.81 0.16
C PRO A 138 2.44 11.21 0.08
N PRO A 139 1.53 10.28 -0.26
CA PRO A 139 0.10 10.59 -0.39
C PRO A 139 -0.59 10.81 0.95
N VAL A 140 0.05 10.39 2.04
CA VAL A 140 -0.39 10.59 3.43
C VAL A 140 0.84 10.93 4.27
N GLU A 141 0.72 11.91 5.14
CA GLU A 141 1.84 12.43 5.95
C GLU A 141 2.04 11.65 7.26
N ASN A 142 1.03 10.87 7.67
CA ASN A 142 0.99 10.14 8.94
C ASN A 142 1.31 8.64 8.79
N GLN A 143 1.98 8.23 7.70
CA GLN A 143 2.42 6.86 7.49
C GLN A 143 3.91 6.79 7.14
N LEU A 144 4.65 5.92 7.82
CA LEU A 144 6.00 5.55 7.43
C LEU A 144 5.97 4.54 6.28
N PHE A 145 6.78 4.79 5.25
CA PHE A 145 6.90 3.90 4.09
C PHE A 145 8.18 3.07 4.09
N VAL A 146 9.10 3.31 5.02
CA VAL A 146 10.23 2.42 5.32
C VAL A 146 9.75 1.19 6.09
N ASP A 147 10.55 0.12 6.08
CA ASP A 147 10.32 -1.03 6.96
C ASP A 147 10.95 -0.77 8.34
N GLN A 148 10.16 -0.18 9.24
CA GLN A 148 10.60 0.19 10.59
C GLN A 148 11.17 -1.01 11.37
N ILE A 149 10.65 -2.21 11.14
CA ILE A 149 11.09 -3.42 11.85
C ILE A 149 12.45 -3.89 11.32
N ALA A 150 12.63 -3.88 10.00
CA ALA A 150 13.92 -4.20 9.39
C ALA A 150 15.00 -3.18 9.79
N GLU A 151 14.65 -1.88 9.82
CA GLU A 151 15.54 -0.82 10.32
C GLU A 151 15.90 -1.04 11.80
N GLY A 152 14.91 -1.33 12.65
CA GLY A 152 15.12 -1.62 14.07
C GLY A 152 16.04 -2.81 14.31
N ARG A 153 15.86 -3.90 13.54
CA ARG A 153 16.74 -5.07 13.56
C ARG A 153 18.16 -4.70 13.14
N ALA A 154 18.33 -3.94 12.06
CA ALA A 154 19.64 -3.51 11.58
C ALA A 154 20.35 -2.61 12.61
N GLN A 155 19.63 -1.68 13.22
CA GLN A 155 20.14 -0.82 14.29
C GLN A 155 20.51 -1.63 15.53
N ALA A 156 19.70 -2.60 15.95
CA ALA A 156 20.03 -3.49 17.04
C ALA A 156 21.35 -4.24 16.79
N HIS A 157 21.55 -4.80 15.59
CA HIS A 157 22.84 -5.42 15.24
C HIS A 157 23.99 -4.41 15.24
N GLY A 158 23.80 -3.22 14.66
CA GLY A 158 24.85 -2.21 14.53
C GLY A 158 25.29 -1.60 15.86
N PHE A 159 24.34 -1.29 16.74
CA PHE A 159 24.62 -0.60 18.01
C PHE A 159 24.82 -1.56 19.19
N CYS A 160 24.14 -2.71 19.18
CA CYS A 160 24.12 -3.62 20.32
C CYS A 160 24.85 -4.94 20.05
N GLY A 161 25.01 -5.34 18.78
CA GLY A 161 25.52 -6.65 18.38
C GLY A 161 26.97 -6.96 18.76
N THR A 162 27.79 -5.95 19.09
CA THR A 162 29.14 -6.18 19.64
C THR A 162 29.08 -6.83 21.02
N CYS A 163 28.04 -6.53 21.81
CA CYS A 163 27.92 -6.96 23.20
C CYS A 163 26.76 -7.94 23.41
N HIS A 164 25.68 -7.82 22.66
CA HIS A 164 24.48 -8.62 22.82
C HIS A 164 24.30 -9.56 21.64
N ILE A 165 23.73 -10.73 21.91
CA ILE A 165 23.11 -11.55 20.87
C ILE A 165 21.73 -10.93 20.56
N VAL A 166 21.53 -10.49 19.32
CA VAL A 166 20.33 -9.78 18.86
C VAL A 166 19.27 -10.74 18.35
N GLU A 167 19.66 -11.81 17.66
CA GLU A 167 18.69 -12.75 17.08
C GLU A 167 19.12 -14.21 17.13
N ASP A 168 20.31 -14.53 16.63
CA ASP A 168 20.74 -15.91 16.40
C ASP A 168 22.11 -16.16 17.04
N ALA A 169 22.08 -16.78 18.23
CA ALA A 169 23.28 -17.13 18.99
C ALA A 169 24.26 -18.04 18.23
N ALA A 170 23.80 -18.79 17.23
CA ALA A 170 24.67 -19.66 16.44
C ALA A 170 25.45 -18.90 15.35
N LYS A 171 24.99 -17.70 14.97
CA LYS A 171 25.61 -16.87 13.93
C LYS A 171 26.29 -15.62 14.49
N GLU A 172 26.08 -15.34 15.77
CA GLU A 172 26.58 -14.14 16.43
C GLU A 172 27.69 -14.51 17.42
N SER A 173 28.70 -13.65 17.52
CA SER A 173 29.85 -13.86 18.42
C SER A 173 30.18 -12.56 19.14
N PRO A 174 29.47 -12.25 20.24
CA PRO A 174 29.72 -11.06 21.03
C PRO A 174 31.16 -11.02 21.58
N ALA A 175 31.71 -9.82 21.70
CA ALA A 175 33.09 -9.59 22.15
C ALA A 175 33.30 -9.89 23.65
N TYR A 176 32.23 -9.89 24.45
CA TYR A 176 32.30 -10.04 25.91
C TYR A 176 31.84 -11.43 26.37
N ARG A 177 32.54 -11.99 27.37
CA ARG A 177 32.20 -13.28 27.99
C ARG A 177 32.17 -13.18 29.53
N PRO A 178 31.09 -13.63 30.21
CA PRO A 178 29.84 -14.09 29.60
C PRO A 178 29.17 -12.95 28.83
N SER A 179 28.48 -13.30 27.74
CA SER A 179 27.73 -12.31 26.97
C SER A 179 26.68 -11.67 27.89
N PRO A 180 26.50 -10.34 27.83
CA PRO A 180 25.27 -9.71 28.26
C PRO A 180 24.02 -10.45 27.76
N PRO A 181 22.88 -10.31 28.46
CA PRO A 181 21.64 -10.96 28.08
C PRO A 181 21.29 -10.72 26.61
N SER A 182 20.95 -11.80 25.90
CA SER A 182 20.44 -11.74 24.54
C SER A 182 19.11 -10.98 24.49
N PHE A 183 18.77 -10.49 23.31
CA PHE A 183 17.49 -9.82 23.09
C PHE A 183 16.33 -10.77 23.36
N LEU A 184 16.46 -12.05 23.01
CA LEU A 184 15.47 -13.09 23.31
C LEU A 184 15.26 -13.27 24.83
N GLU A 185 16.33 -13.24 25.63
CA GLU A 185 16.23 -13.27 27.09
C GLU A 185 15.59 -11.99 27.63
N ILE A 186 15.91 -10.82 27.08
CA ILE A 186 15.35 -9.53 27.51
C ILE A 186 13.83 -9.49 27.30
N ILE A 187 13.36 -9.84 26.10
CA ILE A 187 11.92 -9.78 25.76
C ILE A 187 11.08 -10.79 26.56
N ASN A 188 11.69 -11.89 27.01
CA ASN A 188 11.01 -12.93 27.78
C ASN A 188 10.97 -12.64 29.28
N ARG A 189 11.54 -11.52 29.75
CA ARG A 189 11.43 -11.09 31.15
C ARG A 189 10.00 -10.66 31.47
N PRO A 190 9.47 -10.98 32.67
CA PRO A 190 8.17 -10.47 33.11
C PRO A 190 8.07 -8.93 33.13
N SER A 191 9.21 -8.26 33.27
CA SER A 191 9.32 -6.80 33.29
C SER A 191 9.46 -6.15 31.91
N PHE A 192 9.43 -6.92 30.82
CA PHE A 192 9.56 -6.37 29.47
C PHE A 192 8.36 -5.45 29.16
N SER A 193 8.64 -4.20 28.82
CA SER A 193 7.67 -3.22 28.36
C SER A 193 8.32 -2.27 27.35
N PRO A 194 7.64 -1.94 26.23
CA PRO A 194 8.14 -0.97 25.26
C PRO A 194 8.58 0.35 25.90
N ASP A 195 7.81 0.89 26.83
CA ASP A 195 8.12 2.17 27.49
C ASP A 195 9.34 2.05 28.42
N ALA A 196 9.46 0.93 29.12
CA ALA A 196 10.64 0.65 29.92
C ALA A 196 11.90 0.54 29.05
N ILE A 197 11.79 -0.07 27.85
CA ILE A 197 12.91 -0.12 26.90
C ILE A 197 13.24 1.28 26.35
N ARG A 198 12.26 2.12 26.01
CA ARG A 198 12.52 3.51 25.59
C ARG A 198 13.28 4.29 26.65
N GLN A 199 12.81 4.22 27.90
CA GLN A 199 13.49 4.84 29.03
C GLN A 199 14.90 4.26 29.25
N PHE A 200 15.07 2.96 29.04
CA PHE A 200 16.35 2.28 29.16
C PHE A 200 17.33 2.61 28.02
N LEU A 201 16.87 2.92 26.82
CA LEU A 201 17.77 3.27 25.71
C LEU A 201 18.21 4.74 25.73
N THR A 202 17.50 5.60 26.45
CA THR A 202 17.84 7.03 26.60
C THR A 202 18.85 7.32 27.72
N SER A 203 19.09 6.37 28.63
CA SER A 203 19.84 6.58 29.88
C SER A 203 21.22 5.88 29.88
N SER A 204 22.16 6.36 30.72
CA SER A 204 23.46 5.71 30.93
C SER A 204 23.38 4.71 32.09
N HIS A 205 23.35 3.41 31.78
CA HIS A 205 23.13 2.36 32.77
C HIS A 205 24.45 1.81 33.32
N ARG A 206 25.09 2.57 34.23
CA ARG A 206 26.39 2.21 34.83
C ARG A 206 26.32 1.15 35.95
N ARG A 207 25.13 0.68 36.33
CA ARG A 207 24.93 -0.28 37.43
C ARG A 207 23.86 -1.31 37.07
N LEU A 208 24.19 -2.21 36.15
CA LEU A 208 23.42 -3.42 35.88
C LEU A 208 23.84 -4.60 36.78
N GLY A 209 24.97 -4.46 37.47
CA GLY A 209 25.56 -5.41 38.41
C GLY A 209 26.95 -4.94 38.87
N PRO A 210 27.66 -5.71 39.71
CA PRO A 210 28.99 -5.35 40.23
C PRO A 210 30.01 -4.99 39.13
N ASP A 211 29.93 -5.69 37.98
CA ASP A 211 30.82 -5.52 36.83
C ASP A 211 30.06 -5.34 35.50
N GLN A 212 28.77 -5.01 35.56
CA GLN A 212 27.93 -4.83 34.37
C GLN A 212 27.55 -3.36 34.19
N ALA A 213 28.06 -2.75 33.13
CA ALA A 213 27.68 -1.42 32.69
C ALA A 213 27.28 -1.48 31.22
N MET A 214 26.08 -1.01 30.89
CA MET A 214 25.70 -0.74 29.51
C MET A 214 25.91 0.77 29.25
N PRO A 215 26.79 1.14 28.31
CA PRO A 215 26.95 2.54 27.95
C PRO A 215 25.65 3.07 27.33
N ASN A 216 25.43 4.38 27.41
CA ASN A 216 24.34 4.99 26.65
C ASN A 216 24.67 4.87 25.14
N PRO A 217 23.81 4.23 24.33
CA PRO A 217 24.07 4.01 22.92
C PRO A 217 23.95 5.30 22.07
N ARG A 218 23.49 6.41 22.67
CA ARG A 218 23.31 7.74 22.05
C ARG A 218 22.47 7.69 20.76
N LEU A 219 21.36 6.95 20.85
CA LEU A 219 20.39 6.81 19.78
C LEU A 219 19.48 8.04 19.71
N ALA A 220 19.07 8.42 18.51
CA ALA A 220 17.97 9.35 18.29
C ALA A 220 16.61 8.67 18.54
N ASP A 221 15.57 9.45 18.84
CA ASP A 221 14.24 8.94 19.22
C ASP A 221 13.68 7.96 18.17
N TYR A 222 13.78 8.27 16.87
CA TYR A 222 13.31 7.40 15.81
C TYR A 222 14.06 6.05 15.74
N GLN A 223 15.34 6.01 16.16
CA GLN A 223 16.12 4.77 16.23
C GLN A 223 15.68 3.93 17.43
N ILE A 224 15.41 4.58 18.56
CA ILE A 224 14.85 3.92 19.75
C ILE A 224 13.51 3.28 19.40
N ASP A 225 12.62 4.02 18.74
CA ASP A 225 11.31 3.50 18.34
C ASP A 225 11.40 2.34 17.35
N ALA A 226 12.33 2.39 16.39
CA ALA A 226 12.56 1.28 15.48
C ALA A 226 13.06 0.02 16.21
N ILE A 227 14.03 0.15 17.12
CA ILE A 227 14.53 -0.96 17.95
C ILE A 227 13.42 -1.53 18.84
N VAL A 228 12.62 -0.67 19.48
CA VAL A 228 11.49 -1.09 20.31
C VAL A 228 10.47 -1.86 19.48
N ALA A 229 10.09 -1.35 18.32
CA ALA A 229 9.18 -2.04 17.41
C ALA A 229 9.73 -3.41 16.99
N TYR A 230 11.03 -3.51 16.70
CA TYR A 230 11.67 -4.80 16.43
C TYR A 230 11.54 -5.77 17.63
N LEU A 231 11.84 -5.32 18.86
CA LEU A 231 11.71 -6.15 20.06
C LEU A 231 10.26 -6.61 20.30
N GLU A 232 9.28 -5.75 20.06
CA GLU A 232 7.86 -6.11 20.12
C GLU A 232 7.51 -7.22 19.12
N THR A 233 8.01 -7.12 17.87
CA THR A 233 7.79 -8.18 16.88
C THR A 233 8.49 -9.49 17.25
N LEU A 234 9.67 -9.42 17.86
CA LEU A 234 10.39 -10.59 18.35
C LEU A 234 9.60 -11.28 19.47
N LYS A 235 9.02 -10.51 20.40
CA LYS A 235 8.13 -11.02 21.45
C LYS A 235 6.86 -11.66 20.89
N ALA A 236 6.23 -11.02 19.90
CA ALA A 236 5.05 -11.54 19.25
C ALA A 236 5.31 -12.86 18.47
N ARG A 237 6.56 -13.11 18.06
CA ARG A 237 6.99 -14.36 17.43
C ARG A 237 7.37 -15.43 18.44
N SER A 238 8.01 -15.08 19.56
CA SER A 238 8.40 -16.03 20.61
C SER A 238 7.22 -16.60 21.40
N SER A 239 6.07 -15.93 21.35
CA SER A 239 4.85 -16.34 22.06
C SER A 239 3.91 -17.23 21.24
N ARG A 240 4.28 -17.54 19.98
CA ARG A 240 3.53 -18.45 19.09
C ARG A 240 4.18 -19.82 19.10
#